data_AF-A0A7S1CN49-F1
#
_entry.id   AF-A0A7S1CN49-F1
#
_cell.length_a   1.000
_cell.length_b   1.000
_cell.length_c   1.000
_cell.angle_alpha   90.00
_cell.angle_beta   90.00
_cell.angle_gamma   90.00
#
_symmetry.space_group_name_H-M   'P 1'
#
loop_
_entity.id
_entity.type
_entity.pdbx_description
1 polymer ?
#
loop_
_entity_poly.entity_id
_entity_poly.type
_entity_poly.pdbx_seq_one_letter_code
_entity_poly.pdbx_strand_id
1 'polypeptide(L)'
;VMLELTGDLQFLPVIAATTVIAMWVGNGINHGLYHSLIPLLGVPFLDSEPHPAQAVQPIRRVMATPVVALREVMTKAQLEAVLKGFDWLNTQYADSGSSSDEDSEDRPATGGTVNLTEADINESAARHNAFPVVTAHDHLVGIVERDLVVHIVSAMNAAKRARAILRRRFRRAAAEQPAADHITEAVDAEDNSTTIDLRRVMQRAPFVVYGQTSIARTFDMFRSLGLRHLCVISHTGRLVGMVTRKDLMTWRLQHELSMNLTDWRDEPGGDSIDRAVSFHHGGHTGGGGGGGGAATSARVDVEDAGRKDA
;
A
#
# COMPACT_ATOMS: atom_id res chain seq x y z
N VAL A 1 30.99 -15.02 -10.33
CA VAL A 1 31.89 -14.82 -9.16
C VAL A 1 32.99 -15.86 -9.06
N MET A 2 32.85 -17.02 -8.39
CA MET A 2 33.97 -17.99 -8.25
C MET A 2 34.59 -18.39 -9.60
N LEU A 3 33.76 -18.84 -10.55
CA LEU A 3 34.21 -19.23 -11.90
C LEU A 3 34.80 -18.06 -12.71
N GLU A 4 34.27 -16.86 -12.52
CA GLU A 4 34.72 -15.64 -13.20
C GLU A 4 36.09 -15.17 -12.66
N LEU A 5 36.32 -15.33 -11.36
CA LEU A 5 37.61 -15.05 -10.73
C LEU A 5 38.68 -16.08 -11.10
N THR A 6 38.29 -17.35 -11.26
CA THR A 6 39.20 -18.42 -11.65
C THR A 6 39.54 -18.38 -13.15
N GLY A 7 38.62 -17.90 -13.99
CA GLY A 7 38.83 -17.79 -15.44
C GLY A 7 38.87 -19.14 -16.18
N ASP A 8 38.53 -20.24 -15.52
CA ASP A 8 38.57 -21.60 -16.06
C ASP A 8 37.22 -22.30 -15.89
N LEU A 9 36.65 -22.71 -17.02
CA LEU A 9 35.35 -23.39 -17.09
C LEU A 9 35.44 -24.88 -16.73
N GLN A 10 36.63 -25.49 -16.71
CA GLN A 10 36.78 -26.91 -16.38
C GLN A 10 36.39 -27.24 -14.94
N PHE A 11 36.51 -26.26 -14.03
CA PHE A 11 36.11 -26.42 -12.62
C PHE A 11 34.61 -26.22 -12.37
N LEU A 12 33.83 -25.81 -13.38
CA LEU A 12 32.38 -25.58 -13.26
C LEU A 12 31.62 -26.74 -12.60
N PRO A 13 31.72 -28.01 -13.08
CA PRO A 13 30.93 -29.10 -12.50
C PRO A 13 31.30 -29.38 -11.04
N VAL A 14 32.58 -29.27 -10.67
CA VAL A 14 33.05 -29.53 -9.30
C VAL A 14 32.57 -28.44 -8.34
N ILE A 15 32.69 -27.17 -8.73
CA ILE A 15 32.22 -26.03 -7.94
C ILE A 15 30.69 -26.07 -7.81
N ALA A 16 29.97 -26.38 -8.90
CA ALA A 16 28.51 -26.50 -8.85
C ALA A 16 28.06 -27.64 -7.92
N ALA A 17 28.65 -28.83 -8.03
CA ALA A 17 28.29 -29.95 -7.17
C ALA A 17 28.57 -29.66 -5.69
N THR A 18 29.75 -29.12 -5.38
CA THR A 18 30.12 -28.79 -3.99
C THR A 18 29.22 -27.71 -3.39
N THR A 19 28.88 -26.66 -4.15
CA THR A 19 27.98 -25.59 -3.69
C THR A 19 26.54 -26.06 -3.49
N VAL A 20 26.01 -26.92 -4.37
CA VAL A 20 24.65 -27.49 -4.21
C VAL A 20 24.57 -28.37 -2.97
N ILE A 21 25.54 -29.27 -2.76
CA ILE A 21 25.58 -30.13 -1.58
C ILE A 21 25.70 -29.28 -0.31
N ALA A 22 26.59 -28.28 -0.31
CA ALA A 22 26.73 -27.36 0.82
C ALA A 22 25.43 -26.60 1.11
N MET A 23 24.71 -26.14 0.08
CA MET A 23 23.43 -25.44 0.26
C MET A 23 22.34 -26.36 0.79
N TRP A 24 22.27 -27.62 0.35
CA TRP A 24 21.31 -28.60 0.87
C TRP A 24 21.56 -28.91 2.35
N VAL A 25 22.80 -29.22 2.71
CA VAL A 25 23.17 -29.50 4.11
C VAL A 25 22.97 -28.25 4.98
N GLY A 26 23.37 -27.09 4.48
CA GLY A 26 23.21 -25.80 5.16
C GLY A 26 21.75 -25.47 5.45
N ASN A 27 20.90 -25.49 4.41
CA ASN A 27 19.47 -25.20 4.54
C ASN A 27 18.73 -26.22 5.41
N GLY A 28 19.25 -27.45 5.54
CA GLY A 28 18.70 -28.46 6.44
C GLY A 28 18.97 -28.20 7.93
N ILE A 29 20.05 -27.48 8.26
CA ILE A 29 20.45 -27.18 9.65
C ILE A 29 19.97 -25.79 10.07
N ASN A 30 20.19 -24.78 9.23
CA ASN A 30 19.86 -23.39 9.55
C ASN A 30 19.39 -22.62 8.33
N HIS A 31 18.64 -21.54 8.55
CA HIS A 31 18.38 -20.57 7.50
C HIS A 31 19.69 -19.90 7.08
N GLY A 32 19.79 -19.50 5.81
CA GLY A 32 20.94 -18.75 5.32
C GLY A 32 21.20 -17.50 6.18
N LEU A 33 22.47 -17.17 6.40
CA LEU A 33 22.90 -16.09 7.29
C LEU A 33 22.14 -14.78 7.05
N TYR A 34 21.93 -14.41 5.78
CA TYR A 34 21.19 -13.21 5.42
C TYR A 34 19.72 -13.26 5.86
N HIS A 35 19.06 -14.40 5.70
CA HIS A 35 17.67 -14.54 6.13
C HIS A 35 17.54 -14.44 7.65
N SER A 36 18.52 -14.98 8.40
CA SER A 36 18.56 -14.86 9.87
C SER A 36 18.79 -13.42 10.37
N LEU A 37 19.46 -12.57 9.57
CA LEU A 37 19.78 -11.21 9.95
C LEU A 37 18.63 -10.22 9.70
N ILE A 38 17.70 -10.54 8.79
CA ILE A 38 16.59 -9.64 8.43
C ILE A 38 15.73 -9.25 9.65
N PRO A 39 15.25 -10.20 10.48
CA PRO A 39 14.47 -9.85 11.66
C PRO A 39 15.29 -9.05 12.69
N LEU A 40 16.59 -9.35 12.83
CA LEU A 40 17.49 -8.67 13.76
C LEU A 40 17.71 -7.19 13.39
N LEU A 41 17.69 -6.87 12.10
CA LEU A 41 17.82 -5.49 11.61
C LEU A 41 16.48 -4.74 11.56
N GLY A 42 15.35 -5.41 11.81
CA GLY A 42 14.02 -4.80 11.76
C GLY A 42 13.64 -4.28 10.37
N VAL A 43 14.25 -4.81 9.30
CA VAL A 43 14.00 -4.34 7.93
C VAL A 43 12.68 -4.92 7.42
N PRO A 44 11.78 -4.09 6.84
CA PRO A 44 10.54 -4.58 6.28
C PRO A 44 10.77 -5.32 4.95
N PHE A 45 11.09 -6.60 5.06
CA PHE A 45 11.33 -7.51 3.94
C PHE A 45 10.05 -8.26 3.54
N LEU A 46 9.79 -8.34 2.23
CA LEU A 46 8.75 -9.21 1.68
C LEU A 46 9.42 -10.48 1.15
N ASP A 47 8.87 -11.64 1.50
CA ASP A 47 9.35 -12.93 1.03
C ASP A 47 9.14 -13.12 -0.48
N SER A 48 9.75 -14.14 -1.08
CA SER A 48 9.61 -14.42 -2.51
C SER A 48 8.18 -14.74 -2.92
N GLU A 49 7.45 -15.41 -2.04
CA GLU A 49 6.09 -15.88 -2.25
C GLU A 49 5.19 -15.45 -1.08
N PRO A 50 3.91 -15.16 -1.34
CA PRO A 50 2.96 -14.84 -0.27
C PRO A 50 2.65 -16.10 0.55
N HIS A 51 2.47 -15.93 1.86
CA HIS A 51 2.03 -17.02 2.72
C HIS A 51 0.62 -17.51 2.29
N PRO A 52 0.32 -18.82 2.30
CA PRO A 52 -0.96 -19.35 1.81
C PRO A 52 -2.21 -18.69 2.41
N ALA A 53 -2.16 -18.32 3.69
CA ALA A 53 -3.24 -17.58 4.36
C ALA A 53 -3.56 -16.22 3.71
N GLN A 54 -2.59 -15.57 3.05
CA GLN A 54 -2.78 -14.30 2.34
C GLN A 54 -3.61 -14.46 1.06
N ALA A 55 -3.71 -15.68 0.52
CA ALA A 55 -4.49 -15.92 -0.69
C ALA A 55 -6.00 -15.79 -0.45
N VAL A 56 -6.46 -16.11 0.77
CA VAL A 56 -7.89 -16.16 1.12
C VAL A 56 -8.38 -14.86 1.75
N GLN A 57 -7.48 -14.07 2.33
CA GLN A 57 -7.84 -12.88 3.09
C GLN A 57 -7.90 -11.64 2.18
N PRO A 58 -8.93 -10.79 2.33
CA PRO A 58 -9.04 -9.55 1.57
C PRO A 58 -8.16 -8.45 2.16
N ILE A 59 -7.64 -7.58 1.29
CA ILE A 59 -6.70 -6.52 1.65
C ILE A 59 -7.29 -5.48 2.61
N ARG A 60 -8.62 -5.29 2.60
CA ARG A 60 -9.29 -4.38 3.54
C ARG A 60 -9.04 -4.69 5.02
N ARG A 61 -8.67 -5.93 5.36
CA ARG A 61 -8.38 -6.33 6.75
C ARG A 61 -7.06 -5.80 7.28
N VAL A 62 -6.17 -5.33 6.39
CA VAL A 62 -4.77 -5.06 6.70
C VAL A 62 -4.33 -3.67 6.24
N MET A 63 -5.09 -3.07 5.31
CA MET A 63 -4.85 -1.70 4.87
C MET A 63 -4.90 -0.71 6.04
N ALA A 64 -4.12 0.37 5.95
CA ALA A 64 -4.18 1.46 6.91
C ALA A 64 -5.47 2.28 6.73
N THR A 65 -6.22 2.42 7.82
CA THR A 65 -7.40 3.27 7.95
C THR A 65 -7.39 3.98 9.31
N PRO A 66 -7.79 5.26 9.41
CA PRO A 66 -8.16 6.15 8.31
C PRO A 66 -6.96 6.70 7.52
N VAL A 67 -7.18 7.14 6.27
CA VAL A 67 -6.11 7.65 5.39
C VAL A 67 -6.08 9.17 5.40
N VAL A 68 -4.91 9.75 5.71
CA VAL A 68 -4.68 11.19 5.58
C VAL A 68 -4.56 11.54 4.09
N ALA A 69 -5.64 12.12 3.53
CA ALA A 69 -5.69 12.54 2.13
C ALA A 69 -5.58 14.06 1.95
N LEU A 70 -5.23 14.49 0.73
CA LEU A 70 -5.23 15.90 0.33
C LEU A 70 -6.41 16.15 -0.61
N ARG A 71 -7.02 17.33 -0.56
CA ARG A 71 -7.98 17.73 -1.60
C ARG A 71 -7.25 18.29 -2.82
N GLU A 72 -7.92 18.27 -3.96
CA GLU A 72 -7.38 18.85 -5.21
C GLU A 72 -6.95 20.30 -5.07
N VAL A 73 -7.66 21.10 -4.27
CA VAL A 73 -7.36 22.51 -4.02
C VAL A 73 -7.21 22.72 -2.52
N MET A 74 -6.03 23.16 -2.10
CA MET A 74 -5.73 23.40 -0.68
C MET A 74 -4.99 24.72 -0.47
N THR A 75 -5.17 25.32 0.70
CA THR A 75 -4.39 26.48 1.13
C THR A 75 -3.05 26.06 1.72
N LYS A 76 -2.11 27.00 1.78
CA LYS A 76 -0.81 26.79 2.43
C LYS A 76 -0.94 26.26 3.85
N ALA A 77 -1.82 26.87 4.66
CA ALA A 77 -1.99 26.50 6.06
C ALA A 77 -2.47 25.05 6.21
N GLN A 78 -3.35 24.59 5.32
CA GLN A 78 -3.81 23.20 5.34
C GLN A 78 -2.68 22.22 4.98
N LEU A 79 -1.85 22.54 3.97
CA LEU A 79 -0.68 21.71 3.65
C LEU A 79 0.33 21.66 4.80
N GLU A 80 0.59 22.79 5.45
CA GLU A 80 1.45 22.84 6.65
C GLU A 80 0.87 22.06 7.84
N ALA A 81 -0.46 22.06 7.99
CA ALA A 81 -1.14 21.27 9.02
C ALA A 81 -0.97 19.76 8.75
N VAL A 82 -1.19 19.30 7.51
CA VAL A 82 -1.01 17.88 7.13
C VAL A 82 0.45 17.44 7.35
N LEU A 83 1.43 18.28 6.99
CA LEU A 83 2.84 17.98 7.25
C LEU A 83 3.17 17.87 8.75
N LYS A 84 2.44 18.58 9.61
CA LYS A 84 2.57 18.52 11.08
C LYS A 84 1.81 17.34 11.71
N GLY A 85 1.11 16.54 10.92
CA GLY A 85 0.35 15.39 11.39
C GLY A 85 -1.15 15.61 11.55
N PHE A 86 -1.66 16.79 11.19
CA PHE A 86 -3.08 17.08 11.33
C PHE A 86 -3.92 16.44 10.23
N ASP A 87 -4.83 15.55 10.60
CA ASP A 87 -5.82 14.97 9.70
C ASP A 87 -7.04 15.89 9.57
N TRP A 88 -6.98 16.76 8.56
CA TRP A 88 -7.99 17.78 8.37
C TRP A 88 -9.31 17.26 7.77
N LEU A 89 -9.29 16.09 7.11
CA LEU A 89 -10.48 15.52 6.46
C LEU A 89 -11.42 14.91 7.49
N ASN A 90 -10.89 14.06 8.37
CA ASN A 90 -11.72 13.41 9.39
C ASN A 90 -12.29 14.40 10.42
N THR A 91 -11.57 15.50 10.68
CA THR A 91 -12.05 16.54 11.57
C THR A 91 -13.27 17.29 11.03
N GLN A 92 -13.44 17.42 9.70
CA GLN A 92 -14.60 18.10 9.11
C GLN A 92 -15.88 17.25 9.10
N TYR A 93 -15.78 15.92 9.11
CA TYR A 93 -16.94 15.03 9.11
C TYR A 93 -17.47 14.70 10.52
N ALA A 94 -16.71 14.98 11.58
CA ALA A 94 -17.18 14.78 12.96
C ALA A 94 -18.37 15.70 13.33
N ASP A 95 -18.49 16.86 12.68
CA ASP A 95 -19.55 17.84 12.95
C ASP A 95 -20.78 17.72 12.03
N SER A 96 -20.79 16.77 11.09
CA SER A 96 -21.89 16.60 10.12
C SER A 96 -22.48 15.19 10.17
N GLY A 97 -23.22 14.88 11.24
CA GLY A 97 -23.73 13.53 11.48
C GLY A 97 -25.01 13.42 12.33
N SER A 98 -26.01 14.27 12.10
CA SER A 98 -27.41 13.98 12.44
C SER A 98 -28.30 14.07 11.20
N SER A 99 -28.29 13.03 10.38
CA SER A 99 -29.40 12.75 9.46
C SER A 99 -29.40 11.28 9.10
N SER A 100 -30.56 10.68 9.33
CA SER A 100 -30.90 9.28 9.20
C SER A 100 -31.08 8.92 7.73
N ASP A 101 -30.23 8.06 7.19
CA ASP A 101 -30.53 7.28 5.98
C ASP A 101 -30.02 5.86 6.23
N GLU A 102 -31.00 4.97 6.44
CA GLU A 102 -30.85 3.54 6.65
C GLU A 102 -30.71 2.86 5.28
N ASP A 103 -29.49 2.74 4.76
CA ASP A 103 -29.10 1.77 3.72
C ASP A 103 -27.57 1.75 3.63
N SER A 104 -26.89 0.94 4.45
CA SER A 104 -25.42 0.94 4.53
C SER A 104 -24.80 -0.41 4.85
N GLU A 105 -24.60 -1.26 3.82
CA GLU A 105 -23.65 -2.40 3.86
C GLU A 105 -22.24 -2.02 3.37
N ASP A 106 -22.05 -0.79 2.89
CA ASP A 106 -20.76 -0.28 2.37
C ASP A 106 -20.14 0.81 3.27
N ARG A 107 -20.64 0.95 4.50
CA ARG A 107 -19.94 1.70 5.55
C ARG A 107 -18.67 0.93 5.90
N PRO A 108 -17.50 1.58 6.06
CA PRO A 108 -16.37 0.90 6.66
C PRO A 108 -16.86 0.38 8.01
N ALA A 109 -16.73 -0.92 8.23
CA ALA A 109 -16.91 -1.46 9.56
C ALA A 109 -15.97 -0.66 10.47
N THR A 110 -16.53 0.19 11.32
CA THR A 110 -15.90 0.64 12.55
C THR A 110 -15.81 -0.59 13.46
N GLY A 111 -15.05 -1.60 13.01
CA GLY A 111 -14.80 -2.84 13.69
C GLY A 111 -13.59 -2.63 14.57
N GLY A 112 -13.86 -2.49 15.87
CA GLY A 112 -12.85 -2.28 16.90
C GLY A 112 -12.45 -0.82 17.05
N THR A 113 -13.17 -0.08 17.90
CA THR A 113 -12.61 1.10 18.56
C THR A 113 -11.47 0.64 19.48
N VAL A 114 -10.30 0.38 18.91
CA VAL A 114 -9.07 0.57 19.66
C VAL A 114 -9.03 2.07 19.88
N ASN A 115 -9.24 2.52 21.13
CA ASN A 115 -9.12 3.91 21.53
C ASN A 115 -7.66 4.37 21.34
N LEU A 116 -7.25 4.57 20.09
CA LEU A 116 -6.04 5.27 19.73
C LEU A 116 -6.32 6.74 20.04
N THR A 117 -5.55 7.28 20.98
CA THR A 117 -5.74 8.67 21.41
C THR A 117 -5.49 9.60 20.22
N GLU A 118 -6.12 10.77 20.18
CA GLU A 118 -5.90 11.79 19.13
C GLU A 118 -4.40 12.11 18.92
N ALA A 119 -3.56 11.86 19.92
CA ALA A 119 -2.11 11.97 19.86
C ALA A 119 -1.42 10.90 18.98
N ASP A 120 -1.92 9.65 18.96
CA ASP A 120 -1.33 8.55 18.18
C ASP A 120 -1.58 8.70 16.66
N ILE A 121 -2.74 9.28 16.31
CA ILE A 121 -3.11 9.63 14.93
C ILE A 121 -2.21 10.78 14.44
N ASN A 122 -1.96 11.78 15.29
CA ASN A 122 -1.13 12.94 14.97
C ASN A 122 0.36 12.57 14.78
N GLU A 123 0.89 11.61 15.55
CA GLU A 123 2.29 11.19 15.40
C GLU A 123 2.52 10.32 14.13
N SER A 124 1.51 9.56 13.71
CA SER A 124 1.60 8.70 12.51
C SER A 124 1.52 9.51 11.21
N ALA A 125 0.63 10.50 11.13
CA ALA A 125 0.49 11.39 9.99
C ALA A 125 1.74 12.24 9.71
N ALA A 126 2.47 12.62 10.77
CA ALA A 126 3.75 13.31 10.67
C ALA A 126 4.84 12.49 9.96
N ARG A 127 4.66 11.16 9.81
CA ARG A 127 5.63 10.23 9.23
C ARG A 127 5.25 9.71 7.84
N HIS A 128 4.08 10.05 7.30
CA HIS A 128 3.66 9.59 5.98
C HIS A 128 4.48 10.26 4.87
N ASN A 129 4.98 9.45 3.93
CA ASN A 129 5.80 9.88 2.80
C ASN A 129 5.02 10.12 1.51
N ALA A 130 3.74 9.74 1.47
CA ALA A 130 2.86 9.99 0.35
C ALA A 130 1.43 10.20 0.82
N PHE A 131 0.71 11.06 0.10
CA PHE A 131 -0.65 11.45 0.39
C PHE A 131 -1.49 11.30 -0.87
N PRO A 132 -2.60 10.54 -0.82
CA PRO A 132 -3.52 10.45 -1.94
C PRO A 132 -4.26 11.78 -2.09
N VAL A 133 -4.51 12.18 -3.33
CA VAL A 133 -5.29 13.37 -3.66
C VAL A 133 -6.69 12.93 -4.06
N VAL A 134 -7.69 13.49 -3.38
CA VAL A 134 -9.09 13.18 -3.57
C VAL A 134 -9.89 14.41 -4.02
N THR A 135 -10.95 14.16 -4.78
CA THR A 135 -11.97 15.16 -5.14
C THR A 135 -12.74 15.61 -3.89
N ALA A 136 -13.70 16.54 -4.04
CA ALA A 136 -14.65 16.89 -2.97
C ALA A 136 -15.57 15.72 -2.55
N HIS A 137 -15.70 14.67 -3.37
CA HIS A 137 -16.56 13.51 -3.13
C HIS A 137 -15.76 12.24 -2.74
N ASP A 138 -14.52 12.42 -2.26
CA ASP A 138 -13.59 11.38 -1.83
C ASP A 138 -13.14 10.41 -2.93
N HIS A 139 -13.42 10.71 -4.20
CA HIS A 139 -12.88 9.95 -5.32
C HIS A 139 -11.38 10.19 -5.46
N LEU A 140 -10.62 9.11 -5.63
CA LEU A 140 -9.17 9.16 -5.82
C LEU A 140 -8.83 9.74 -7.20
N VAL A 141 -7.91 10.71 -7.22
CA VAL A 141 -7.49 11.40 -8.45
C VAL A 141 -5.99 11.25 -8.70
N GLY A 142 -5.20 11.15 -7.62
CA GLY A 142 -3.76 11.03 -7.73
C GLY A 142 -3.08 10.75 -6.41
N ILE A 143 -1.75 10.81 -6.42
CA ILE A 143 -0.91 10.71 -5.24
C ILE A 143 0.21 11.76 -5.30
N VAL A 144 0.58 12.28 -4.14
CA VAL A 144 1.62 13.31 -3.97
C VAL A 144 2.58 12.84 -2.89
N GLU A 145 3.88 12.86 -3.16
CA GLU A 145 4.89 12.55 -2.15
C GLU A 145 5.11 13.72 -1.18
N ARG A 146 5.49 13.41 0.07
CA ARG A 146 5.74 14.39 1.13
C ARG A 146 6.78 15.43 0.70
N ASP A 147 7.85 15.00 0.05
CA ASP A 147 8.93 15.88 -0.40
C ASP A 147 8.42 16.93 -1.40
N LEU A 148 7.48 16.54 -2.27
CA LEU A 148 6.83 17.45 -3.19
C LEU A 148 5.94 18.45 -2.45
N VAL A 149 5.18 18.03 -1.43
CA VAL A 149 4.39 18.95 -0.59
C VAL A 149 5.30 19.95 0.13
N VAL A 150 6.40 19.48 0.72
CA VAL A 150 7.39 20.34 1.39
C VAL A 150 7.99 21.34 0.40
N HIS A 151 8.32 20.90 -0.82
CA HIS A 151 8.83 21.77 -1.87
C HIS A 151 7.83 22.85 -2.27
N ILE A 152 6.55 22.49 -2.43
CA ILE A 152 5.47 23.43 -2.75
C ILE A 152 5.35 24.50 -1.66
N VAL A 153 5.30 24.09 -0.38
CA VAL A 153 5.21 25.02 0.76
C VAL A 153 6.43 25.94 0.80
N SER A 154 7.63 25.42 0.55
CA SER A 154 8.86 26.21 0.46
C SER A 154 8.81 27.24 -0.67
N ALA A 155 8.34 26.83 -1.86
CA ALA A 155 8.17 27.72 -3.01
C ALA A 155 7.14 28.82 -2.74
N MET A 156 6.02 28.51 -2.07
CA MET A 156 5.04 29.51 -1.63
C MET A 156 5.65 30.53 -0.68
N ASN A 157 6.47 30.06 0.28
CA ASN A 157 7.19 30.94 1.22
C ASN A 157 8.17 31.86 0.49
N ALA A 158 8.90 31.34 -0.49
CA ALA A 158 9.82 32.13 -1.32
C ALA A 158 9.06 33.19 -2.14
N ALA A 159 7.96 32.80 -2.79
CA ALA A 159 7.11 33.72 -3.57
C ALA A 159 6.52 34.83 -2.69
N LYS A 160 6.08 34.48 -1.47
CA LYS A 160 5.59 35.45 -0.48
C LYS A 160 6.66 36.46 -0.09
N ARG A 161 7.90 36.00 0.18
CA ARG A 161 9.05 36.89 0.47
C ARG A 161 9.37 37.82 -0.69
N ALA A 162 9.39 37.31 -1.92
CA ALA A 162 9.63 38.11 -3.12
C ALA A 162 8.56 39.20 -3.32
N ARG A 163 7.28 38.85 -3.15
CA ARG A 163 6.16 39.81 -3.19
C ARG A 163 6.29 40.87 -2.10
N ALA A 164 6.68 40.50 -0.88
CA ALA A 164 6.88 41.46 0.21
C ALA A 164 8.00 42.48 -0.10
N ILE A 165 9.11 42.03 -0.69
CA ILE A 165 10.21 42.91 -1.12
C ILE A 165 9.72 43.86 -2.22
N LEU A 166 9.00 43.32 -3.21
CA LEU A 166 8.46 44.11 -4.33
C LEU A 166 7.43 45.14 -3.84
N ARG A 167 6.53 44.76 -2.93
CA ARG A 167 5.58 45.66 -2.26
C ARG A 167 6.29 46.81 -1.54
N ARG A 168 7.39 46.55 -0.83
CA ARG A 168 8.18 47.61 -0.17
C ARG A 168 8.80 48.58 -1.17
N ARG A 169 9.30 48.08 -2.31
CA ARG A 169 9.85 48.93 -3.38
C ARG A 169 8.75 49.79 -4.03
N PHE A 170 7.60 49.21 -4.35
CA PHE A 170 6.47 49.96 -4.89
C PHE A 170 5.90 50.97 -3.90
N ARG A 171 5.75 50.63 -2.61
CA ARG A 171 5.31 51.60 -1.58
C ARG A 171 6.29 52.77 -1.44
N ARG A 172 7.61 52.54 -1.54
CA ARG A 172 8.60 53.63 -1.55
C ARG A 172 8.48 54.52 -2.79
N ALA A 173 8.35 53.93 -3.98
CA ALA A 173 8.16 54.68 -5.21
C ALA A 173 6.82 55.45 -5.24
N ALA A 174 5.76 54.89 -4.66
CA ALA A 174 4.46 55.54 -4.53
C ALA A 174 4.49 56.67 -3.48
N ALA A 175 5.26 56.56 -2.40
CA ALA A 175 5.44 57.64 -1.43
C ALA A 175 6.16 58.87 -2.00
N GLU A 176 6.92 58.69 -3.10
CA GLU A 176 7.54 59.79 -3.85
C GLU A 176 6.54 60.53 -4.78
N GLN A 177 5.32 60.00 -5.00
CA GLN A 177 4.24 60.62 -5.78
C GLN A 177 2.88 60.52 -5.03
N PRO A 178 2.47 61.55 -4.26
CA PRO A 178 1.41 61.45 -3.24
C PRO A 178 -0.02 61.56 -3.80
N ALA A 179 -0.32 60.94 -4.94
CA ALA A 179 -1.62 61.09 -5.62
C ALA A 179 -2.47 59.81 -5.70
N ALA A 180 -2.17 58.76 -4.92
CA ALA A 180 -2.87 57.47 -5.02
C ALA A 180 -3.12 56.81 -3.65
N ASP A 181 -3.83 57.52 -2.77
CA ASP A 181 -4.13 57.07 -1.40
C ASP A 181 -5.20 55.95 -1.30
N HIS A 182 -5.87 55.58 -2.40
CA HIS A 182 -7.01 54.65 -2.36
C HIS A 182 -6.71 53.18 -2.68
N ILE A 183 -5.45 52.78 -2.94
CA ILE A 183 -5.12 51.41 -3.41
C ILE A 183 -4.33 50.60 -2.37
N THR A 184 -3.84 51.22 -1.29
CA THR A 184 -2.83 50.62 -0.39
C THR A 184 -3.38 49.72 0.71
N GLU A 185 -4.66 49.85 1.10
CA GLU A 185 -5.24 49.13 2.25
C GLU A 185 -5.81 47.73 1.94
N ALA A 186 -6.08 47.39 0.67
CA ALA A 186 -6.72 46.11 0.31
C ALA A 186 -5.76 44.90 0.30
N VAL A 187 -4.47 45.08 0.59
CA VAL A 187 -3.41 44.13 0.17
C VAL A 187 -2.82 43.29 1.32
N ASP A 188 -3.17 43.58 2.57
CA ASP A 188 -2.59 42.92 3.75
C ASP A 188 -3.42 41.72 4.28
N ALA A 189 -4.63 41.48 3.76
CA ALA A 189 -5.50 40.35 4.17
C ALA A 189 -5.39 39.08 3.30
N GLU A 190 -4.76 39.12 2.13
CA GLU A 190 -4.76 37.99 1.16
C GLU A 190 -3.77 36.85 1.51
N ASP A 191 -2.95 37.03 2.53
CA ASP A 191 -1.70 36.30 2.71
C ASP A 191 -1.85 34.82 3.18
N ASN A 192 -3.06 34.42 3.63
CA ASN A 192 -3.41 33.04 3.99
C ASN A 192 -4.41 32.39 3.00
N SER A 193 -4.90 33.14 2.01
CA SER A 193 -5.92 32.68 1.05
C SER A 193 -5.33 32.06 -0.22
N THR A 194 -4.00 32.08 -0.38
CA THR A 194 -3.35 31.51 -1.57
C THR A 194 -3.59 30.00 -1.61
N THR A 195 -4.45 29.58 -2.53
CA THR A 195 -4.73 28.17 -2.83
C THR A 195 -3.79 27.63 -3.89
N ILE A 196 -3.54 26.33 -3.85
CA ILE A 196 -2.80 25.59 -4.87
C ILE A 196 -3.67 24.44 -5.35
N ASP A 197 -3.72 24.28 -6.67
CA ASP A 197 -4.32 23.13 -7.34
C ASP A 197 -3.27 22.01 -7.47
N LEU A 198 -3.38 20.99 -6.62
CA LEU A 198 -2.48 19.84 -6.57
C LEU A 198 -2.56 18.97 -7.84
N ARG A 199 -3.62 19.07 -8.64
CA ARG A 199 -3.75 18.28 -9.89
C ARG A 199 -2.71 18.61 -10.94
N ARG A 200 -2.03 19.74 -10.78
CA ARG A 200 -0.95 20.20 -11.67
C ARG A 200 0.40 19.57 -11.35
N VAL A 201 0.55 19.06 -10.12
CA VAL A 201 1.83 18.55 -9.59
C VAL A 201 1.76 17.08 -9.17
N MET A 202 0.55 16.54 -8.93
CA MET A 202 0.37 15.16 -8.50
C MET A 202 0.64 14.14 -9.61
N GLN A 203 1.00 12.92 -9.18
CA GLN A 203 0.98 11.75 -10.06
C GLN A 203 -0.48 11.32 -10.29
N ARG A 204 -0.91 11.36 -11.56
CA ARG A 204 -2.31 11.11 -11.97
C ARG A 204 -2.69 9.64 -12.12
N ALA A 205 -1.71 8.74 -12.07
CA ALA A 205 -1.91 7.30 -12.19
C ALA A 205 -1.34 6.59 -10.95
N PRO A 206 -2.02 6.71 -9.79
CA PRO A 206 -1.67 5.89 -8.63
C PRO A 206 -2.01 4.43 -8.92
N PHE A 207 -1.22 3.50 -8.39
CA PHE A 207 -1.62 2.10 -8.39
C PHE A 207 -2.77 1.89 -7.40
N VAL A 208 -3.80 1.18 -7.84
CA VAL A 208 -5.03 0.97 -7.07
C VAL A 208 -5.42 -0.51 -7.02
N VAL A 209 -6.05 -0.91 -5.92
CA VAL A 209 -6.75 -2.19 -5.78
C VAL A 209 -8.09 -1.98 -5.09
N TYR A 210 -9.02 -2.91 -5.28
CA TYR A 210 -10.27 -2.92 -4.53
C TYR A 210 -10.08 -3.53 -3.14
N GLY A 211 -10.85 -3.10 -2.15
CA GLY A 211 -10.78 -3.64 -0.77
C GLY A 211 -11.05 -5.14 -0.64
N GLN A 212 -11.71 -5.75 -1.63
CA GLN A 212 -11.97 -7.20 -1.70
C GLN A 212 -10.82 -7.99 -2.33
N THR A 213 -9.80 -7.33 -2.90
CA THR A 213 -8.65 -7.98 -3.53
C THR A 213 -7.89 -8.82 -2.51
N SER A 214 -7.43 -10.02 -2.87
CA SER A 214 -6.66 -10.85 -1.95
C SER A 214 -5.32 -10.20 -1.61
N ILE A 215 -4.86 -10.40 -0.37
CA ILE A 215 -3.56 -9.91 0.09
C ILE A 215 -2.45 -10.48 -0.80
N ALA A 216 -2.52 -11.75 -1.20
CA ALA A 216 -1.54 -12.37 -2.10
C ALA A 216 -1.41 -11.62 -3.44
N ARG A 217 -2.52 -11.23 -4.07
CA ARG A 217 -2.46 -10.46 -5.32
C ARG A 217 -1.84 -9.08 -5.09
N THR A 218 -2.20 -8.43 -3.99
CA THR A 218 -1.59 -7.15 -3.61
C THR A 218 -0.09 -7.30 -3.33
N PHE A 219 0.34 -8.38 -2.69
CA PHE A 219 1.73 -8.72 -2.44
C PHE A 219 2.52 -8.89 -3.74
N ASP A 220 1.98 -9.64 -4.70
CA ASP A 220 2.61 -9.81 -6.02
C ASP A 220 2.76 -8.47 -6.74
N MET A 221 1.72 -7.62 -6.73
CA MET A 221 1.83 -6.26 -7.29
C MET A 221 2.94 -5.44 -6.63
N PHE A 222 3.07 -5.49 -5.30
CA PHE A 222 4.12 -4.78 -4.58
C PHE A 222 5.52 -5.26 -4.96
N ARG A 223 5.72 -6.56 -5.09
CA ARG A 223 7.01 -7.16 -5.43
C ARG A 223 7.37 -6.95 -6.91
N SER A 224 6.44 -7.27 -7.82
CA SER A 224 6.67 -7.21 -9.25
C SER A 224 6.84 -5.78 -9.77
N LEU A 225 6.15 -4.81 -9.19
CA LEU A 225 6.22 -3.40 -9.61
C LEU A 225 7.10 -2.53 -8.70
N GLY A 226 7.63 -3.08 -7.60
CA GLY A 226 8.47 -2.34 -6.66
C GLY A 226 7.74 -1.20 -5.93
N LEU A 227 6.45 -1.39 -5.62
CA LEU A 227 5.62 -0.33 -5.05
C LEU A 227 6.06 0.05 -3.63
N ARG A 228 5.80 1.32 -3.29
CA ARG A 228 5.95 1.86 -1.92
C ARG A 228 4.59 2.08 -1.26
N HIS A 229 3.62 2.53 -2.03
CA HIS A 229 2.28 2.86 -1.62
C HIS A 229 1.30 2.32 -2.67
N LEU A 230 0.18 1.78 -2.20
CA LEU A 230 -0.91 1.31 -3.05
C LEU A 230 -2.21 1.82 -2.46
N CYS A 231 -3.03 2.48 -3.28
CA CYS A 231 -4.31 3.00 -2.82
C CYS A 231 -5.38 1.90 -2.87
N VAL A 232 -6.23 1.84 -1.86
CA VAL A 232 -7.36 0.92 -1.81
C VAL A 232 -8.63 1.74 -2.02
N ILE A 233 -9.41 1.35 -3.02
CA ILE A 233 -10.66 2.03 -3.40
C ILE A 233 -11.88 1.12 -3.22
N SER A 234 -13.03 1.75 -3.01
CA SER A 234 -14.34 1.11 -3.13
C SER A 234 -14.71 0.93 -4.61
N HIS A 235 -15.74 0.13 -4.89
CA HIS A 235 -16.36 -0.02 -6.21
C HIS A 235 -16.86 1.32 -6.77
N THR A 236 -17.18 2.28 -5.90
CA THR A 236 -17.59 3.65 -6.26
C THR A 236 -16.42 4.56 -6.63
N GLY A 237 -15.17 4.11 -6.52
CA GLY A 237 -13.97 4.92 -6.79
C GLY A 237 -13.55 5.81 -5.62
N ARG A 238 -14.24 5.73 -4.48
CA ARG A 238 -13.83 6.39 -3.23
C ARG A 238 -12.58 5.76 -2.64
N LEU A 239 -11.68 6.59 -2.10
CA LEU A 239 -10.53 6.12 -1.33
C LEU A 239 -11.01 5.55 0.01
N VAL A 240 -10.64 4.31 0.32
CA VAL A 240 -11.02 3.63 1.56
C VAL A 240 -9.80 3.32 2.43
N GLY A 241 -8.64 3.10 1.83
CA GLY A 241 -7.43 2.71 2.55
C GLY A 241 -6.16 2.94 1.77
N MET A 242 -5.02 2.79 2.43
CA MET A 242 -3.72 2.70 1.78
C MET A 242 -2.96 1.48 2.31
N VAL A 243 -2.23 0.82 1.43
CA VAL A 243 -1.34 -0.28 1.78
C VAL A 243 0.08 0.16 1.55
N THR A 244 0.95 -0.21 2.48
CA THR A 244 2.40 -0.08 2.38
C THR A 244 3.06 -1.44 2.51
N ARG A 245 4.37 -1.49 2.24
CA ARG A 245 5.15 -2.72 2.40
C ARG A 245 5.05 -3.32 3.80
N LYS A 246 4.99 -2.47 4.84
CA LYS A 246 4.92 -2.89 6.25
C LYS A 246 3.62 -3.66 6.55
N ASP A 247 2.55 -3.34 5.84
CA ASP A 247 1.24 -3.94 6.08
C ASP A 247 1.18 -5.37 5.51
N LEU A 248 1.94 -5.65 4.46
CA LEU A 248 1.98 -6.97 3.79
C LEU A 248 2.99 -7.95 4.39
N MET A 249 3.68 -7.59 5.47
CA MET A 249 4.68 -8.46 6.09
C MET A 249 4.03 -9.63 6.83
N THR A 250 4.48 -10.84 6.53
CA THR A 250 3.94 -12.12 7.04
C THR A 250 3.82 -12.19 8.56
N TRP A 251 4.81 -11.68 9.31
CA TRP A 251 4.78 -11.70 10.78
C TRP A 251 3.68 -10.81 11.38
N ARG A 252 3.38 -9.66 10.76
CA ARG A 252 2.31 -8.76 11.20
C ARG A 252 0.94 -9.38 10.91
N LEU A 253 0.82 -10.03 9.76
CA LEU A 253 -0.37 -10.76 9.35
C LEU A 253 -0.66 -11.95 10.26
N GLN A 254 0.37 -12.70 10.70
CA GLN A 254 0.18 -13.82 11.63
C GLN A 254 -0.34 -13.36 13.00
N HIS A 255 0.07 -12.20 13.51
CA HIS A 255 -0.45 -11.65 14.76
C HIS A 255 -1.92 -11.20 14.63
N GLU A 256 -2.27 -10.47 13.57
CA GLU A 256 -3.64 -10.00 13.38
C GLU A 256 -4.62 -11.10 12.97
N LEU A 257 -4.16 -12.12 12.22
CA LEU A 257 -4.98 -13.28 11.86
C LEU A 257 -5.11 -14.30 13.01
N SER A 258 -4.09 -14.43 13.88
CA SER A 258 -4.19 -15.33 15.05
C SER A 258 -5.06 -14.76 16.18
N MET A 259 -5.06 -13.44 16.39
CA MET A 259 -5.95 -12.80 17.37
C MET A 259 -7.44 -12.89 16.98
N ASN A 260 -7.74 -12.87 15.68
CA ASN A 260 -9.12 -13.05 15.21
C ASN A 260 -9.56 -14.52 15.19
N LEU A 261 -8.65 -15.50 15.23
CA LEU A 261 -9.02 -16.92 15.25
C LEU A 261 -9.48 -17.39 16.65
N THR A 262 -9.17 -16.65 17.71
CA THR A 262 -9.71 -16.90 19.06
C THR A 262 -11.15 -16.39 19.24
N ASP A 263 -11.56 -15.38 18.48
CA ASP A 263 -12.90 -14.76 18.59
C ASP A 263 -14.02 -15.67 18.04
N TRP A 264 -13.73 -16.47 16.99
CA TRP A 264 -14.71 -17.41 16.41
C TRP A 264 -14.92 -18.70 17.22
N ARG A 265 -14.12 -18.95 18.26
CA ARG A 265 -14.28 -20.14 19.12
C ARG A 265 -15.29 -19.94 20.24
N ASP A 266 -15.70 -18.72 20.51
CA ASP A 266 -16.54 -18.37 21.67
C ASP A 266 -17.98 -17.97 21.30
N GLU A 267 -18.41 -18.18 20.05
CA GLU A 267 -19.83 -18.10 19.66
C GLU A 267 -20.58 -19.37 20.12
N PRO A 268 -21.56 -19.28 21.03
CA PRO A 268 -22.34 -20.43 21.46
C PRO A 268 -23.42 -20.75 20.41
N GLY A 269 -23.04 -21.44 19.34
CA GLY A 269 -23.99 -22.05 18.42
C GLY A 269 -23.51 -22.13 16.98
N GLY A 270 -23.02 -23.29 16.56
CA GLY A 270 -22.76 -23.53 15.13
C GLY A 270 -21.88 -24.73 14.83
N ASP A 271 -22.37 -25.94 15.11
CA ASP A 271 -21.93 -27.16 14.41
C ASP A 271 -22.01 -26.92 12.90
N SER A 272 -20.87 -26.78 12.19
CA SER A 272 -20.66 -27.23 10.79
C SER A 272 -19.48 -26.57 10.05
N ILE A 273 -18.24 -26.63 10.55
CA ILE A 273 -17.06 -26.42 9.68
C ILE A 273 -15.89 -27.38 10.02
N ASP A 274 -16.18 -28.67 10.17
CA ASP A 274 -15.14 -29.70 10.39
C ASP A 274 -14.58 -30.32 9.10
N ARG A 275 -14.80 -29.71 7.93
CA ARG A 275 -14.40 -30.29 6.63
C ARG A 275 -13.29 -29.58 5.86
N ALA A 276 -12.73 -28.48 6.36
CA ALA A 276 -11.69 -27.74 5.62
C ALA A 276 -10.26 -27.94 6.15
N VAL A 277 -10.06 -28.60 7.29
CA VAL A 277 -8.73 -28.81 7.89
C VAL A 277 -8.45 -30.30 8.07
N SER A 278 -8.43 -31.03 6.96
CA SER A 278 -7.88 -32.39 6.91
C SER A 278 -7.29 -32.66 5.53
N PHE A 279 -6.19 -31.99 5.21
CA PHE A 279 -5.28 -32.45 4.15
C PHE A 279 -3.91 -32.78 4.73
N HIS A 280 -3.78 -34.08 5.03
CA HIS A 280 -2.62 -34.94 4.81
C HIS A 280 -1.24 -34.37 5.17
N HIS A 281 -0.82 -34.65 6.41
CA HIS A 281 0.54 -35.06 6.68
C HIS A 281 0.80 -36.40 5.96
N GLY A 282 1.65 -36.39 4.93
CA GLY A 282 2.11 -37.59 4.24
C GLY A 282 3.43 -37.30 3.56
N GLY A 283 4.53 -37.61 4.26
CA GLY A 283 5.89 -37.42 3.77
C GLY A 283 6.15 -38.20 2.49
N HIS A 284 6.74 -37.52 1.51
CA HIS A 284 7.33 -38.15 0.33
C HIS A 284 8.84 -38.23 0.53
N THR A 285 9.30 -39.37 1.03
CA THR A 285 10.65 -39.88 0.74
C THR A 285 10.57 -40.65 -0.58
N GLY A 286 11.33 -40.20 -1.58
CA GLY A 286 11.44 -40.88 -2.87
C GLY A 286 12.30 -42.13 -2.74
N GLY A 287 11.71 -43.29 -2.97
CA GLY A 287 12.40 -44.57 -3.11
C GLY A 287 11.88 -45.27 -4.37
N GLY A 288 12.72 -45.33 -5.40
CA GLY A 288 12.42 -45.99 -6.66
C GLY A 288 12.33 -47.51 -6.52
N GLY A 289 11.40 -48.09 -7.27
CA GLY A 289 11.27 -49.53 -7.45
C GLY A 289 10.46 -49.78 -8.72
N GLY A 290 11.16 -50.15 -9.80
CA GLY A 290 10.54 -50.56 -11.06
C GLY A 290 9.96 -51.96 -10.97
N GLY A 291 9.00 -52.25 -11.84
CA GLY A 291 8.59 -53.63 -12.13
C GLY A 291 7.11 -53.80 -12.44
N GLY A 292 6.80 -53.82 -13.74
CA GLY A 292 5.89 -54.81 -14.33
C GLY A 292 4.39 -54.54 -14.28
N GLY A 293 3.75 -54.77 -15.43
CA GLY A 293 2.41 -55.36 -15.45
C GLY A 293 1.30 -54.50 -16.01
N ALA A 294 1.19 -54.51 -17.35
CA ALA A 294 -0.03 -54.79 -18.11
C ALA A 294 -1.36 -54.09 -17.70
N ALA A 295 -1.91 -53.33 -18.64
CA ALA A 295 -3.09 -53.71 -19.43
C ALA A 295 -4.08 -52.55 -19.66
N THR A 296 -4.45 -52.41 -20.94
CA THR A 296 -5.77 -52.00 -21.47
C THR A 296 -6.19 -50.55 -21.27
N SER A 297 -5.88 -49.67 -22.22
CA SER A 297 -6.66 -49.36 -23.44
C SER A 297 -7.73 -48.29 -23.21
N ALA A 298 -7.33 -47.03 -23.41
CA ALA A 298 -8.25 -45.93 -23.69
C ALA A 298 -8.22 -45.66 -25.21
N ARG A 299 -9.37 -45.82 -25.86
CA ARG A 299 -9.62 -45.38 -27.23
C ARG A 299 -9.59 -43.85 -27.28
N VAL A 300 -8.90 -43.32 -28.27
CA VAL A 300 -8.88 -41.92 -28.66
C VAL A 300 -9.92 -41.76 -29.77
N ASP A 301 -10.89 -40.88 -29.57
CA ASP A 301 -11.73 -40.36 -30.65
C ASP A 301 -10.91 -39.32 -31.42
N VAL A 302 -10.69 -39.58 -32.72
CA VAL A 302 -10.20 -38.60 -33.68
C VAL A 302 -11.21 -38.52 -34.81
N GLU A 303 -11.59 -37.28 -35.10
CA GLU A 303 -12.36 -36.81 -36.24
C GLU A 303 -11.89 -37.44 -37.56
N ASP A 304 -12.82 -37.80 -38.44
CA ASP A 304 -12.54 -37.65 -39.86
C ASP A 304 -13.77 -37.19 -40.63
N ALA A 305 -13.48 -36.21 -41.48
CA ALA A 305 -14.34 -35.63 -42.48
C ALA A 305 -14.42 -36.57 -43.70
N GLY A 306 -15.33 -36.29 -44.62
CA GLY A 306 -15.23 -36.84 -45.98
C GLY A 306 -16.45 -37.61 -46.45
N ARG A 307 -17.54 -36.89 -46.66
CA ARG A 307 -18.61 -37.27 -47.57
C ARG A 307 -18.10 -37.14 -49.01
N LYS A 308 -18.01 -38.24 -49.77
CA LYS A 308 -18.29 -38.29 -51.22
C LYS A 308 -18.18 -39.71 -51.81
N ASP A 309 -19.27 -40.05 -52.50
CA ASP A 309 -19.39 -40.80 -53.75
C ASP A 309 -19.27 -42.34 -53.79
N ALA A 310 -20.29 -42.89 -54.48
CA ALA A 310 -20.55 -44.25 -55.00
C ALA A 310 -21.20 -45.26 -54.04
#